data_AF-A0A9D7S0B2-F1
#
_entry.id   AF-A0A9D7S0B2-F1
#
_cell.length_a   1.000
_cell.length_b   1.000
_cell.length_c   1.000
_cell.angle_alpha   90.00
_cell.angle_beta   90.00
_cell.angle_gamma   90.00
#
_symmetry.space_group_name_H-M   'P 1'
#
loop_
_entity.id
_entity.type
_entity.pdbx_description
1 polymer ?
#
loop_
_entity_poly.entity_id
_entity_poly.type
_entity_poly.pdbx_seq_one_letter_code
_entity_poly.pdbx_strand_id
1 'polypeptide(L)'
;MTKRPLVTALVVALLGASPLLSAQSITAPGLKAPGSISYDAEGVPTVLAASDEDAAYLLGYGHARDRFFQMDYLRRIGSGTYAELVGPAALSNDVQLRTLGIRRSAWETYAATNPKLRGIVQAYANGVNAWLRSNPLPVEYGALETDACRAVVARRYLRHRQAADLPARIRRRHGTYRAPRRLPAGRCCWRLRRHQAVL
;
A
#
# COMPACT_ATOMS: atom_id res chain seq x y z
N MET A 1 -6.41 3.23 66.02
CA MET A 1 -5.59 2.23 65.28
C MET A 1 -6.58 1.19 64.76
N THR A 2 -6.85 0.91 63.48
CA THR A 2 -6.08 0.88 62.23
C THR A 2 -7.07 0.91 61.05
N LYS A 3 -7.16 2.01 60.28
CA LYS A 3 -7.92 2.07 59.01
C LYS A 3 -6.99 2.51 57.89
N ARG A 4 -6.10 1.62 57.44
CA ARG A 4 -5.16 1.86 56.32
C ARG A 4 -4.98 0.71 55.29
N PRO A 5 -5.67 -0.46 55.32
CA PRO A 5 -5.37 -1.52 54.34
C PRO A 5 -5.99 -1.31 52.95
N LEU A 6 -7.07 -0.52 52.85
CA LEU A 6 -7.79 -0.29 51.59
C LEU A 6 -7.07 0.70 50.66
N VAL A 7 -6.42 1.72 51.22
CA VAL A 7 -5.72 2.74 50.44
C VAL A 7 -4.40 2.17 49.87
N THR A 8 -3.70 1.34 50.63
CA THR A 8 -2.49 0.66 50.14
C THR A 8 -2.78 -0.38 49.06
N ALA A 9 -3.89 -1.13 49.17
CA ALA A 9 -4.29 -2.08 48.12
C ALA A 9 -4.63 -1.35 46.80
N LEU A 10 -5.28 -0.18 46.87
CA LEU A 10 -5.61 0.63 45.69
C LEU A 10 -4.36 1.21 45.01
N VAL A 11 -3.37 1.69 45.78
CA VAL A 11 -2.12 2.24 45.25
C VAL A 11 -1.23 1.14 44.64
N VAL A 12 -1.20 -0.06 45.21
CA VAL A 12 -0.46 -1.20 44.64
C VAL A 12 -1.14 -1.72 43.35
N ALA A 13 -2.47 -1.71 43.27
CA ALA A 13 -3.19 -2.07 42.05
C ALA A 13 -2.97 -1.05 40.91
N LEU A 14 -2.80 0.24 41.24
CA LEU A 14 -2.51 1.31 40.28
C LEU A 14 -1.05 1.35 39.81
N LEU A 15 -0.10 0.80 40.57
CA LEU A 15 1.32 0.72 40.20
C LEU A 15 1.70 -0.56 39.44
N GLY A 16 0.82 -1.56 39.39
CA GLY A 16 1.06 -2.84 38.68
C GLY A 16 0.57 -2.88 37.23
N ALA A 17 -0.17 -1.87 36.78
CA ALA A 17 -0.68 -1.79 35.41
C ALA A 17 0.31 -1.03 34.51
N SER A 18 1.52 -1.56 34.34
CA SER A 18 2.26 -1.25 33.11
C SER A 18 1.34 -1.66 31.96
N PRO A 19 1.03 -0.79 30.98
CA PRO A 19 0.37 -1.25 29.78
C PRO A 19 1.32 -2.31 29.23
N LEU A 20 0.90 -3.57 29.28
CA LEU A 20 1.57 -4.62 28.54
C LEU A 20 1.63 -4.05 27.12
N LEU A 21 2.84 -3.71 26.69
CA LEU A 21 3.13 -3.26 25.34
C LEU A 21 2.53 -4.35 24.45
N SER A 22 1.32 -4.11 23.94
CA SER A 22 0.54 -5.16 23.30
C SER A 22 1.17 -5.35 21.93
N ALA A 23 2.24 -6.14 21.89
CA ALA A 23 2.89 -6.53 20.67
C ALA A 23 1.83 -7.24 19.81
N GLN A 24 1.46 -6.61 18.71
CA GLN A 24 0.59 -7.24 17.74
C GLN A 24 1.46 -8.25 17.00
N SER A 25 1.28 -9.52 17.34
CA SER A 25 1.87 -10.62 16.57
C SER A 25 1.19 -10.65 15.21
N ILE A 26 1.94 -10.35 14.16
CA ILE A 26 1.42 -10.37 12.78
C ILE A 26 1.96 -11.64 12.13
N THR A 27 1.08 -12.61 11.94
CA THR A 27 1.33 -13.74 11.05
C THR A 27 0.65 -13.45 9.72
N ALA A 28 1.45 -13.13 8.70
CA ALA A 28 0.93 -12.74 7.39
C ALA A 28 1.57 -13.56 6.26
N PRO A 29 0.82 -13.85 5.17
CA PRO A 29 1.35 -14.59 4.03
C PRO A 29 2.56 -13.86 3.42
N GLY A 30 3.71 -14.52 3.38
CA GLY A 30 4.96 -13.99 2.83
C GLY A 30 6.04 -13.64 3.85
N LEU A 31 5.74 -13.73 5.16
CA LEU A 31 6.74 -13.69 6.22
C LEU A 31 7.44 -15.05 6.33
N LYS A 32 8.77 -15.08 6.36
CA LYS A 32 9.56 -16.33 6.41
C LYS A 32 9.69 -16.87 7.82
N ALA A 33 9.80 -15.98 8.80
CA ALA A 33 9.87 -16.30 10.22
C ALA A 33 8.86 -15.46 11.01
N PRO A 34 8.38 -15.92 12.19
CA PRO A 34 7.53 -15.10 13.04
C PRO A 34 8.17 -13.75 13.38
N GLY A 35 7.37 -12.70 13.35
CA GLY A 35 7.78 -11.36 13.77
C GLY A 35 6.60 -10.59 14.38
N SER A 36 6.88 -9.47 15.01
CA SER A 36 5.88 -8.67 15.70
C SER A 36 6.08 -7.17 15.46
N ILE A 37 4.98 -6.44 15.55
CA ILE A 37 4.99 -4.97 15.57
C ILE A 37 4.32 -4.55 16.87
N SER A 38 5.05 -3.80 17.70
CA SER A 38 4.51 -3.14 18.89
C SER A 38 4.54 -1.63 18.69
N TYR A 39 3.66 -0.92 19.39
CA TYR A 39 3.64 0.54 19.40
C TYR A 39 3.81 0.99 20.86
N ASP A 40 4.63 2.02 21.08
CA ASP A 40 4.74 2.67 22.39
C ASP A 40 3.53 3.60 22.65
N ALA A 41 3.56 4.32 23.77
CA ALA A 41 2.47 5.22 24.17
C ALA A 41 2.30 6.40 23.19
N GLU A 42 3.39 6.78 22.52
CA GLU A 42 3.48 7.85 21.53
C GLU A 42 3.13 7.38 20.11
N GLY A 43 2.90 6.08 19.92
CA GLY A 43 2.56 5.47 18.63
C GLY A 43 3.77 5.24 17.72
N VAL A 44 4.98 5.16 18.26
CA VAL A 44 6.19 4.79 17.52
C VAL A 44 6.24 3.27 17.36
N PRO A 45 6.30 2.75 16.11
CA PRO A 45 6.35 1.31 15.87
C PRO A 45 7.76 0.75 16.15
N THR A 46 7.81 -0.32 16.93
CA THR A 46 8.98 -1.19 17.07
C THR A 46 8.71 -2.51 16.33
N VAL A 47 9.61 -2.88 15.43
CA VAL A 47 9.52 -4.09 14.60
C VAL A 47 10.54 -5.11 15.08
N LEU A 48 10.09 -6.33 15.40
CA LEU A 48 10.96 -7.46 15.72
C LEU A 48 10.83 -8.52 14.62
N ALA A 49 11.96 -8.90 14.02
CA ALA A 49 12.02 -9.85 12.92
C ALA A 49 13.35 -10.62 12.92
N ALA A 50 13.36 -11.81 12.29
CA ALA A 50 14.54 -12.65 12.21
C ALA A 50 15.44 -12.37 10.98
N SER A 51 14.96 -11.60 10.01
CA SER A 51 15.69 -11.26 8.79
C SER A 51 15.39 -9.84 8.30
N ASP A 52 16.28 -9.27 7.48
CA ASP A 52 16.09 -7.95 6.85
C ASP A 52 14.81 -7.92 5.99
N GLU A 53 14.51 -9.00 5.27
CA GLU A 53 13.31 -9.09 4.44
C GLU A 53 12.03 -9.17 5.29
N ASP A 54 12.05 -9.90 6.40
CA ASP A 54 10.89 -9.98 7.30
C ASP A 54 10.66 -8.63 8.00
N ALA A 55 11.73 -7.93 8.41
CA ALA A 55 11.66 -6.58 8.95
C ALA A 55 11.05 -5.60 7.93
N ALA A 56 11.52 -5.65 6.68
CA ALA A 56 11.00 -4.81 5.60
C ALA A 56 9.53 -5.11 5.28
N TYR A 57 9.12 -6.38 5.30
CA TYR A 57 7.72 -6.77 5.15
C TYR A 57 6.85 -6.17 6.26
N LEU A 58 7.24 -6.32 7.52
CA LEU A 58 6.50 -5.80 8.66
C LEU A 58 6.43 -4.27 8.64
N LEU A 59 7.53 -3.60 8.28
CA LEU A 59 7.55 -2.16 8.09
C LEU A 59 6.56 -1.71 7.00
N GLY A 60 6.53 -2.40 5.86
CA GLY A 60 5.57 -2.13 4.78
C GLY A 60 4.12 -2.35 5.22
N TYR A 61 3.86 -3.37 6.03
CA TYR A 61 2.55 -3.66 6.60
C TYR A 61 2.08 -2.54 7.54
N GLY A 62 2.94 -2.09 8.46
CA GLY A 62 2.66 -0.97 9.37
C GLY A 62 2.47 0.36 8.62
N HIS A 63 3.32 0.66 7.63
CA HIS A 63 3.17 1.86 6.83
C HIS A 63 1.87 1.88 6.02
N ALA A 64 1.40 0.73 5.53
CA ALA A 64 0.11 0.66 4.86
C ALA A 64 -1.06 0.90 5.84
N ARG A 65 -0.94 0.46 7.09
CA ARG A 65 -1.93 0.78 8.13
C ARG A 65 -2.04 2.28 8.39
N ASP A 66 -0.90 2.94 8.57
CA ASP A 66 -0.87 4.28 9.15
C ASP A 66 -0.81 5.40 8.10
N ARG A 67 -0.21 5.14 6.92
CA ARG A 67 0.15 6.18 5.93
C ARG A 67 -0.11 5.79 4.48
N PHE A 68 -0.99 4.83 4.22
CA PHE A 68 -1.17 4.31 2.86
C PHE A 68 -1.57 5.38 1.84
N PHE A 69 -2.49 6.29 2.18
CA PHE A 69 -2.89 7.36 1.25
C PHE A 69 -1.70 8.24 0.85
N GLN A 70 -0.88 8.65 1.82
CA GLN A 70 0.32 9.45 1.59
C GLN A 70 1.32 8.69 0.69
N MET A 71 1.52 7.39 0.93
CA MET A 71 2.39 6.56 0.09
C MET A 71 1.89 6.44 -1.35
N ASP A 72 0.59 6.20 -1.54
CA ASP A 72 0.00 6.10 -2.87
C ASP A 72 0.06 7.44 -3.62
N TYR A 73 -0.19 8.55 -2.91
CA TYR A 73 -0.01 9.91 -3.41
C TYR A 73 1.42 10.12 -3.94
N LEU A 74 2.43 9.88 -3.10
CA LEU A 74 3.84 10.07 -3.48
C LEU A 74 4.26 9.17 -4.64
N ARG A 75 3.80 7.91 -4.64
CA ARG A 75 4.03 6.97 -5.75
C ARG A 75 3.43 7.48 -7.06
N ARG A 76 2.21 8.04 -7.01
CA ARG A 76 1.51 8.58 -8.19
C ARG A 76 2.17 9.85 -8.71
N ILE A 77 2.60 10.73 -7.83
CA ILE A 77 3.39 11.92 -8.20
C ILE A 77 4.69 11.46 -8.88
N GLY A 78 5.51 10.63 -8.23
CA GLY A 78 6.77 10.16 -8.82
C GLY A 78 6.62 9.39 -10.15
N SER A 79 5.45 8.79 -10.40
CA SER A 79 5.13 8.10 -11.66
C SER A 79 4.44 8.95 -12.72
N GLY A 80 3.99 10.16 -12.36
CA GLY A 80 3.12 11.00 -13.18
C GLY A 80 1.81 10.30 -13.53
N THR A 81 1.11 9.77 -12.54
CA THR A 81 -0.22 9.12 -12.67
C THR A 81 -1.24 9.66 -11.67
N TYR A 82 -1.00 10.85 -11.11
CA TYR A 82 -1.87 11.44 -10.10
C TYR A 82 -3.18 11.98 -10.70
N ALA A 83 -3.15 12.44 -11.95
CA ALA A 83 -4.35 12.84 -12.69
C ALA A 83 -5.33 11.69 -12.92
N GLU A 84 -4.91 10.44 -12.75
CA GLU A 84 -5.86 9.32 -12.73
C GLU A 84 -6.75 9.42 -11.48
N LEU A 85 -6.20 9.76 -10.32
CA LEU A 85 -6.93 9.80 -9.06
C LEU A 85 -7.75 11.10 -8.91
N VAL A 86 -7.13 12.25 -9.20
CA VAL A 86 -7.75 13.58 -9.02
C VAL A 86 -8.08 14.30 -10.33
N GLY A 87 -8.13 13.56 -11.44
CA GLY A 87 -8.55 14.02 -12.76
C GLY A 87 -7.68 15.11 -13.44
N PRO A 88 -8.19 15.73 -14.52
CA PRO A 88 -7.39 16.51 -15.47
C PRO A 88 -6.64 17.72 -14.91
N ALA A 89 -7.03 18.27 -13.77
CA ALA A 89 -6.32 19.41 -13.16
C ALA A 89 -4.86 19.07 -12.82
N ALA A 90 -4.55 17.80 -12.55
CA ALA A 90 -3.18 17.35 -12.27
C ALA A 90 -2.40 16.90 -13.53
N LEU A 91 -2.99 16.99 -14.73
CA LEU A 91 -2.40 16.43 -15.95
C LEU A 91 -1.09 17.11 -16.34
N SER A 92 -0.98 18.44 -16.21
CA SER A 92 0.24 19.18 -16.51
C SER A 92 1.42 18.71 -15.65
N ASN A 93 1.18 18.48 -14.35
CA ASN A 93 2.16 17.95 -13.42
C ASN A 93 2.58 16.51 -13.79
N ASP A 94 1.61 15.65 -14.14
CA ASP A 94 1.91 14.29 -14.59
C ASP A 94 2.78 14.26 -15.85
N VAL A 95 2.54 15.18 -16.80
CA VAL A 95 3.37 15.35 -17.99
C VAL A 95 4.79 15.78 -17.61
N GLN A 96 4.92 16.79 -16.75
CA GLN A 96 6.23 17.28 -16.30
C GLN A 96 7.04 16.17 -15.62
N LEU A 97 6.44 15.39 -14.72
CA LEU A 97 7.14 14.32 -13.99
C LEU A 97 7.55 13.16 -14.89
N ARG A 98 6.74 12.86 -15.93
CA ARG A 98 7.12 11.89 -16.96
C ARG A 98 8.27 12.38 -17.84
N THR A 99 8.29 13.68 -18.15
CA THR A 99 9.40 14.32 -18.88
C THR A 99 10.69 14.23 -18.09
N LEU A 100 10.67 14.55 -16.78
CA LEU A 100 11.80 14.38 -15.88
C LEU A 100 12.26 12.92 -15.78
N GLY A 101 11.37 11.96 -16.02
CA GLY A 101 11.73 10.55 -16.14
C GLY A 101 11.99 9.84 -14.81
N ILE A 102 11.56 10.40 -13.67
CA ILE A 102 11.80 9.87 -12.31
C ILE A 102 11.49 8.36 -12.22
N ARG A 103 10.33 7.93 -12.70
CA ARG A 103 9.96 6.51 -12.71
C ARG A 103 10.86 5.65 -13.60
N ARG A 104 11.31 6.16 -14.76
CA ARG A 104 12.21 5.41 -15.65
C ARG A 104 13.55 5.17 -14.96
N SER A 105 14.13 6.23 -14.40
CA SER A 105 15.38 6.16 -13.65
C SER A 105 15.25 5.24 -12.43
N ALA A 106 14.16 5.31 -11.67
CA ALA A 106 13.93 4.43 -10.53
C ALA A 106 13.90 2.93 -10.94
N TRP A 107 13.28 2.61 -12.07
CA TRP A 107 13.27 1.24 -12.61
C TRP A 107 14.64 0.77 -13.10
N GLU A 108 15.40 1.65 -13.75
CA GLU A 108 16.78 1.36 -14.16
C GLU A 108 17.68 1.11 -12.95
N THR A 109 17.59 1.96 -11.91
CA THR A 109 18.31 1.77 -10.64
C THR A 109 17.89 0.47 -9.96
N TYR A 110 16.59 0.20 -9.87
CA TYR A 110 16.10 -1.06 -9.29
C TYR A 110 16.62 -2.27 -10.06
N ALA A 111 16.62 -2.25 -11.40
CA ALA A 111 17.11 -3.34 -12.22
C ALA A 111 18.63 -3.55 -12.08
N ALA A 112 19.40 -2.47 -11.94
CA ALA A 112 20.85 -2.51 -11.73
C ALA A 112 21.27 -2.87 -10.29
N THR A 113 20.32 -2.88 -9.35
CA THR A 113 20.59 -3.14 -7.92
C THR A 113 20.86 -4.62 -7.65
N ASN A 114 21.69 -4.90 -6.64
CA ASN A 114 22.02 -6.26 -6.24
C ASN A 114 20.76 -7.07 -5.84
N PRO A 115 20.79 -8.42 -6.00
CA PRO A 115 19.62 -9.26 -5.73
C PRO A 115 19.10 -9.19 -4.29
N LYS A 116 19.97 -9.00 -3.29
CA LYS A 116 19.58 -8.90 -1.87
C LYS A 116 18.69 -7.68 -1.64
N LEU A 117 19.14 -6.51 -2.09
CA LEU A 117 18.39 -5.26 -1.90
C LEU A 117 17.08 -5.25 -2.70
N ARG A 118 17.07 -5.84 -3.90
CA ARG A 118 15.81 -6.08 -4.64
C ARG A 118 14.84 -6.94 -3.84
N GLY A 119 15.33 -7.98 -3.17
CA GLY A 119 14.54 -8.83 -2.27
C GLY A 119 13.91 -8.06 -1.13
N ILE A 120 14.67 -7.16 -0.49
CA ILE A 120 14.19 -6.30 0.61
C ILE A 120 13.09 -5.34 0.13
N VAL A 121 13.30 -4.65 -1.00
CA VAL A 121 12.30 -3.73 -1.58
C VAL A 121 11.02 -4.49 -1.98
N GLN A 122 11.16 -5.69 -2.54
CA GLN A 122 10.03 -6.56 -2.87
C GLN A 122 9.29 -7.01 -1.61
N ALA A 123 10.00 -7.37 -0.54
CA ALA A 123 9.40 -7.78 0.73
C ALA A 123 8.58 -6.64 1.34
N TYR A 124 9.09 -5.41 1.32
CA TYR A 124 8.35 -4.22 1.73
C TYR A 124 7.06 -4.03 0.93
N ALA A 125 7.14 -4.09 -0.41
CA ALA A 125 5.97 -3.99 -1.28
C ALA A 125 4.95 -5.12 -1.01
N ASN A 126 5.41 -6.33 -0.69
CA ASN A 126 4.56 -7.45 -0.34
C ASN A 126 3.82 -7.21 0.99
N GLY A 127 4.48 -6.62 1.98
CA GLY A 127 3.87 -6.23 3.27
C GLY A 127 2.75 -5.20 3.10
N VAL A 128 3.01 -4.15 2.31
CA VAL A 128 1.99 -3.15 1.94
C VAL A 128 0.78 -3.82 1.27
N ASN A 129 1.04 -4.67 0.28
CA ASN A 129 -0.01 -5.40 -0.43
C ASN A 129 -0.77 -6.38 0.47
N ALA A 130 -0.13 -6.95 1.49
CA ALA A 130 -0.77 -7.85 2.45
C ALA A 130 -1.78 -7.10 3.31
N TRP A 131 -1.42 -5.93 3.83
CA TRP A 131 -2.35 -5.11 4.59
C TRP A 131 -3.58 -4.70 3.75
N LEU A 132 -3.35 -4.27 2.51
CA LEU A 132 -4.43 -3.83 1.60
C LEU A 132 -5.41 -4.94 1.20
N ARG A 133 -4.98 -6.20 1.19
CA ARG A 133 -5.87 -7.33 0.89
C ARG A 133 -6.87 -7.57 2.02
N SER A 134 -6.41 -7.43 3.25
CA SER A 134 -7.18 -7.77 4.46
C SER A 134 -7.99 -6.61 5.02
N ASN A 135 -7.69 -5.36 4.62
CA ASN A 135 -8.28 -4.16 5.21
C ASN A 135 -9.07 -3.33 4.17
N PRO A 136 -10.01 -2.47 4.62
CA PRO A 136 -10.60 -1.45 3.78
C PRO A 136 -9.58 -0.37 3.41
N LEU A 137 -9.88 0.41 2.36
CA LEU A 137 -9.05 1.57 2.01
C LEU A 137 -9.21 2.69 3.05
N PRO A 138 -8.19 3.53 3.23
CA PRO A 138 -8.28 4.72 4.07
C PRO A 138 -9.42 5.67 3.68
N VAL A 139 -9.90 6.44 4.65
CA VAL A 139 -11.07 7.33 4.52
C VAL A 139 -10.89 8.41 3.46
N GLU A 140 -9.65 8.83 3.20
CA GLU A 140 -9.28 9.82 2.20
C GLU A 140 -9.73 9.39 0.79
N TYR A 141 -9.74 8.09 0.51
CA TYR A 141 -10.28 7.58 -0.76
C TYR A 141 -11.80 7.76 -0.86
N GLY A 142 -12.52 7.67 0.26
CA GLY A 142 -13.96 7.97 0.30
C GLY A 142 -14.23 9.45 -0.02
N ALA A 143 -13.44 10.37 0.51
CA ALA A 143 -13.55 11.80 0.21
C ALA A 143 -13.25 12.14 -1.26
N LEU A 144 -12.36 11.38 -1.91
CA LEU A 144 -12.09 11.52 -3.34
C LEU A 144 -13.20 10.93 -4.23
N GLU A 145 -14.01 10.01 -3.70
CA GLU A 145 -15.13 9.39 -4.42
C GLU A 145 -16.43 10.22 -4.36
N THR A 146 -16.56 11.14 -3.40
CA THR A 146 -17.79 11.94 -3.21
C THR A 146 -18.00 13.06 -4.24
N ASP A 147 -16.98 13.45 -5.00
CA ASP A 147 -17.14 14.40 -6.12
C ASP A 147 -17.64 13.69 -7.38
N ALA A 148 -18.93 13.87 -7.65
CA ALA A 148 -19.78 13.15 -8.61
C ALA A 148 -19.43 13.29 -10.12
N CYS A 149 -18.15 13.38 -10.51
CA CYS A 149 -17.72 13.30 -11.91
C CYS A 149 -16.49 12.41 -12.21
N ARG A 150 -15.99 11.56 -11.30
CA ARG A 150 -14.70 10.84 -11.52
C ARG A 150 -14.63 9.35 -11.10
N ALA A 151 -15.69 8.59 -11.29
CA ALA A 151 -15.75 7.16 -10.93
C ALA A 151 -15.03 6.16 -11.90
N VAL A 152 -14.09 6.60 -12.75
CA VAL A 152 -13.43 5.70 -13.72
C VAL A 152 -12.15 5.05 -13.15
N VAL A 153 -11.45 5.72 -12.23
CA VAL A 153 -10.11 5.27 -11.78
C VAL A 153 -10.13 4.51 -10.45
N ALA A 154 -10.92 4.92 -9.46
CA ALA A 154 -11.06 4.15 -8.21
C ALA A 154 -11.59 2.72 -8.47
N ARG A 155 -12.53 2.57 -9.42
CA ARG A 155 -13.01 1.26 -9.91
C ARG A 155 -11.94 0.37 -10.54
N ARG A 156 -10.80 0.93 -10.98
CA ARG A 156 -9.68 0.14 -11.51
C ARG A 156 -8.81 -0.42 -10.39
N TYR A 157 -8.57 0.37 -9.34
CA TYR A 157 -7.89 -0.09 -8.13
C TYR A 157 -8.65 -1.25 -7.46
N LEU A 158 -9.98 -1.11 -7.33
CA LEU A 158 -10.86 -2.17 -6.81
C LEU A 158 -10.93 -3.41 -7.72
N ARG A 159 -10.88 -3.26 -9.06
CA ARG A 159 -10.85 -4.41 -9.98
C ARG A 159 -9.55 -5.21 -9.93
N HIS A 160 -8.43 -4.57 -9.59
CA HIS A 160 -7.17 -5.29 -9.37
C HIS A 160 -7.19 -6.13 -8.08
N ARG A 161 -8.04 -5.82 -7.09
CA ARG A 161 -8.30 -6.64 -5.89
C ARG A 161 -8.86 -8.03 -6.23
N GLN A 162 -9.76 -8.13 -7.21
CA GLN A 162 -10.38 -9.40 -7.64
C GLN A 162 -9.53 -10.20 -8.64
N ALA A 163 -8.62 -9.55 -9.36
CA ALA A 163 -7.84 -10.22 -10.42
C ALA A 163 -6.65 -11.05 -9.89
N ALA A 164 -6.29 -10.91 -8.60
CA ALA A 164 -5.23 -11.69 -7.96
C ALA A 164 -5.66 -13.13 -7.59
N ASP A 165 -6.97 -13.43 -7.61
CA ASP A 165 -7.55 -14.75 -7.28
C ASP A 165 -7.90 -15.62 -8.50
N LEU A 166 -7.58 -15.20 -9.73
CA LEU A 166 -7.89 -16.00 -10.91
C LEU A 166 -6.86 -17.12 -11.13
N PRO A 167 -7.28 -18.40 -11.20
CA PRO A 167 -6.37 -19.50 -11.50
C PRO A 167 -5.77 -19.36 -12.90
N ALA A 168 -4.51 -19.77 -13.04
CA ALA A 168 -3.59 -19.50 -14.16
C ALA A 168 -4.02 -20.02 -15.57
N ARG A 169 -5.23 -20.56 -15.74
CA ARG A 169 -5.68 -21.19 -17.00
C ARG A 169 -6.09 -20.23 -18.12
N ILE A 170 -6.21 -18.92 -17.87
CA ILE A 170 -6.57 -17.94 -18.91
C ILE A 170 -5.34 -17.12 -19.31
N ARG A 171 -4.34 -17.79 -19.88
CA ARG A 171 -3.18 -17.12 -20.50
C ARG A 171 -2.81 -17.81 -21.82
N ARG A 172 -3.65 -17.66 -22.85
CA ARG A 172 -3.27 -17.79 -24.28
C ARG A 172 -4.48 -17.53 -25.18
N ARG A 173 -4.55 -16.34 -25.78
CA ARG A 173 -4.99 -16.13 -27.18
C ARG A 173 -4.28 -14.90 -27.71
N HIS A 174 -3.26 -15.14 -28.53
CA HIS A 174 -2.74 -14.15 -29.46
C HIS A 174 -3.80 -13.93 -30.54
N GLY A 175 -4.11 -12.67 -30.87
CA GLY A 175 -5.05 -12.29 -31.91
C GLY A 175 -4.57 -11.04 -32.60
N THR A 176 -4.41 -11.13 -33.92
CA THR A 176 -3.93 -10.13 -34.87
C THR A 176 -4.77 -8.84 -34.83
N TYR A 177 -4.10 -7.69 -34.99
CA TYR A 177 -4.74 -6.38 -34.97
C TYR A 177 -5.28 -6.03 -36.37
N ARG A 178 -6.62 -5.93 -36.50
CA ARG A 178 -7.30 -5.27 -37.62
C ARG A 178 -7.86 -3.95 -37.11
N ALA A 179 -7.45 -2.83 -37.70
CA ALA A 179 -7.86 -1.49 -37.27
C ALA A 179 -9.39 -1.27 -37.43
N PRO A 180 -10.10 -0.74 -36.43
CA PRO A 180 -11.52 -0.42 -36.57
C PRO A 180 -11.74 0.90 -37.32
N ARG A 181 -12.75 0.92 -38.19
CA ARG A 181 -13.31 2.11 -38.85
C ARG A 181 -13.84 3.11 -37.80
N ARG A 182 -13.70 4.40 -38.11
CA ARG A 182 -14.08 5.58 -37.31
C ARG A 182 -15.38 5.37 -36.51
N LEU A 183 -15.31 5.59 -35.19
CA LEU A 183 -16.47 5.71 -34.30
C LEU A 183 -16.78 7.20 -34.02
N PRO A 184 -18.05 7.55 -33.76
CA PRO A 184 -18.49 8.93 -33.60
C PRO A 184 -17.94 9.59 -32.32
N ALA A 185 -17.79 10.91 -32.39
CA ALA A 185 -17.24 11.77 -31.36
C ALA A 185 -17.97 11.61 -30.02
N GLY A 186 -17.21 11.53 -28.92
CA GLY A 186 -17.76 11.66 -27.55
C GLY A 186 -17.44 10.55 -26.55
N ARG A 187 -16.63 9.54 -26.90
CA ARG A 187 -16.18 8.52 -25.92
C ARG A 187 -14.67 8.36 -25.94
N CYS A 188 -13.98 9.01 -25.01
CA CYS A 188 -12.55 8.82 -24.77
C CYS A 188 -12.30 7.46 -24.10
N CYS A 189 -12.30 6.39 -24.90
CA CYS A 189 -11.86 5.07 -24.47
C CYS A 189 -10.32 5.02 -24.47
N TRP A 190 -9.69 5.53 -23.41
CA TRP A 190 -8.25 5.37 -23.21
C TRP A 190 -7.96 3.95 -22.71
N ARG A 191 -7.70 3.04 -23.65
CA ARG A 191 -7.32 1.66 -23.35
C ARG A 191 -5.82 1.59 -23.04
N LEU A 192 -5.44 1.85 -21.78
CA LEU A 192 -4.05 1.73 -21.31
C LEU A 192 -3.73 0.38 -20.65
N ARG A 193 -2.57 -0.16 -21.05
CA ARG A 193 -1.91 -1.43 -20.68
C ARG A 193 -1.92 -1.72 -19.17
N ARG A 194 -1.91 -3.02 -18.85
CA ARG A 194 -1.79 -3.56 -17.48
C ARG A 194 -0.39 -3.24 -16.93
N HIS A 195 -0.32 -2.57 -15.78
CA HIS A 195 0.84 -2.60 -14.89
C HIS A 195 0.35 -2.98 -13.48
N GLN A 196 1.17 -3.76 -12.79
CA GLN A 196 0.83 -4.55 -11.61
C GLN A 196 0.73 -3.71 -10.34
N ALA A 197 0.19 -4.32 -9.28
CA ALA A 197 0.08 -3.74 -7.96
C ALA A 197 1.47 -3.37 -7.39
N VAL A 198 1.59 -2.10 -6.96
CA VAL A 198 2.67 -1.51 -6.12
C VAL A 198 4.12 -1.62 -6.65
N LEU A 199 4.38 -2.23 -7.80
CA LEU A 199 5.63 -2.08 -8.54
C LEU A 199 5.37 -1.54 -9.95
#